data_AF-A0A7R9DW39-F1
#
_entry.id   AF-A0A7R9DW39-F1
#
_cell.length_a   1.000
_cell.length_b   1.000
_cell.length_c   1.000
_cell.angle_alpha   90.00
_cell.angle_beta   90.00
_cell.angle_gamma   90.00
#
_symmetry.space_group_name_H-M   'P 1'
#
loop_
_entity.id
_entity.type
_entity.pdbx_description
1 polymer ?
#
loop_
_entity_poly.entity_id
_entity_poly.type
_entity_poly.pdbx_seq_one_letter_code
_entity_poly.pdbx_strand_id
1 'polypeptide(L)'
;ISARSFLFLSQSFFLGCLVFQQGLMCWYANEIAVESSEVGVAAYRCPWYDASPKFKFRIQNIMRRSQKPATITAGMLGALSMWAFTG
;
A
#
# COMPACT_ATOMS: atom_id res chain seq x y z
N ILE A 1 -40.76 18.32 -3.24
CA ILE A 1 -39.47 17.63 -3.53
C ILE A 1 -39.40 16.41 -2.64
N SER A 2 -39.44 15.21 -3.21
CA SER A 2 -39.76 13.95 -2.51
C SER A 2 -38.57 13.39 -1.73
N ALA A 3 -38.82 12.84 -0.54
CA ALA A 3 -37.80 12.26 0.37
C ALA A 3 -36.89 11.22 -0.32
N ARG A 4 -37.40 10.54 -1.35
CA ARG A 4 -36.64 9.57 -2.16
C ARG A 4 -35.47 10.22 -2.92
N SER A 5 -35.66 11.44 -3.43
CA SER A 5 -34.61 12.19 -4.13
C SER A 5 -33.47 12.57 -3.18
N PHE A 6 -33.78 12.91 -1.93
CA PHE A 6 -32.78 13.23 -0.91
C PHE A 6 -31.96 12.00 -0.50
N LEU A 7 -32.62 10.84 -0.32
CA LEU A 7 -31.95 9.57 -0.01
C LEU A 7 -30.98 9.16 -1.12
N PHE A 8 -31.39 9.30 -2.39
CA PHE A 8 -30.54 8.95 -3.53
C PHE A 8 -29.28 9.83 -3.63
N LEU A 9 -29.42 11.14 -3.38
CA LEU A 9 -28.29 12.08 -3.34
C LEU A 9 -27.31 11.75 -2.21
N SER A 10 -27.83 11.45 -1.01
CA SER A 10 -27.00 11.07 0.13
C SER A 10 -26.23 9.77 -0.10
N GLN A 11 -26.88 8.75 -0.68
CA GLN A 11 -26.23 7.48 -1.01
C GLN A 11 -25.14 7.65 -2.08
N SER A 12 -25.42 8.45 -3.11
CA SER A 12 -24.44 8.73 -4.18
C SER A 12 -23.21 9.45 -3.62
N PHE A 13 -23.41 10.45 -2.74
CA PHE A 13 -22.32 11.16 -2.08
C PHE A 13 -21.48 10.22 -1.21
N PHE A 14 -22.13 9.34 -0.43
CA PHE A 14 -21.43 8.37 0.41
C PHE A 14 -20.55 7.41 -0.40
N LEU A 15 -21.06 6.87 -1.51
CA LEU A 15 -20.28 6.03 -2.41
C LEU A 15 -19.11 6.78 -3.04
N GLY A 16 -19.32 8.04 -3.44
CA GLY A 16 -18.25 8.91 -3.94
C GLY A 16 -17.12 9.11 -2.92
N CYS A 17 -17.47 9.38 -1.67
CA CYS A 17 -16.50 9.52 -0.57
C CYS A 17 -15.71 8.22 -0.34
N LEU A 18 -16.38 7.06 -0.38
CA LEU A 18 -15.70 5.77 -0.21
C LEU A 18 -14.69 5.49 -1.33
N VAL A 19 -15.06 5.74 -2.58
CA VAL A 19 -14.16 5.56 -3.73
C VAL A 19 -12.97 6.51 -3.64
N PHE A 20 -13.20 7.76 -3.26
CA PHE A 20 -12.14 8.75 -3.07
C PHE A 20 -11.17 8.33 -1.95
N GLN A 21 -11.71 7.89 -0.80
CA GLN A 21 -10.90 7.42 0.32
C GLN A 21 -10.06 6.19 -0.08
N GLN A 22 -10.67 5.22 -0.77
CA GLN A 22 -9.95 4.05 -1.26
C GLN A 22 -8.83 4.43 -2.25
N GLY A 23 -9.10 5.37 -3.18
CA GLY A 23 -8.11 5.89 -4.11
C GLY A 23 -6.91 6.53 -3.41
N LEU A 24 -7.17 7.37 -2.40
CA LEU A 24 -6.11 7.98 -1.58
C LEU A 24 -5.27 6.93 -0.84
N MET A 25 -5.91 5.91 -0.27
CA MET A 25 -5.20 4.83 0.42
C MET A 25 -4.32 4.01 -0.53
N CYS A 26 -4.80 3.72 -1.75
CA CYS A 26 -4.01 3.05 -2.77
C CYS A 26 -2.81 3.89 -3.22
N TRP A 27 -3.00 5.20 -3.40
CA TRP A 27 -1.92 6.12 -3.74
C TRP A 27 -0.84 6.14 -2.64
N TYR A 28 -1.26 6.32 -1.38
CA TYR A 28 -0.34 6.36 -0.25
C TYR A 28 0.38 5.02 -0.04
N ALA A 29 -0.31 3.90 -0.27
CA ALA A 29 0.29 2.57 -0.25
C ALA A 29 1.38 2.41 -1.32
N ASN A 30 1.14 2.93 -2.54
CA ASN A 30 2.13 2.91 -3.61
C ASN A 30 3.38 3.72 -3.24
N GLU A 31 3.20 4.95 -2.77
CA GLU A 31 4.30 5.81 -2.35
C GLU A 31 5.13 5.15 -1.24
N ILE A 32 4.47 4.58 -0.21
CA ILE A 32 5.18 3.82 0.83
C ILE A 32 5.94 2.64 0.24
N ALA A 33 5.35 1.90 -0.72
CA ALA A 33 6.02 0.77 -1.34
C ALA A 33 7.29 1.20 -2.08
N VAL A 34 7.22 2.29 -2.85
CA VAL A 34 8.36 2.88 -3.56
C VAL A 34 9.45 3.30 -2.58
N GLU A 35 9.11 4.14 -1.59
CA GLU A 35 10.03 4.62 -0.57
C GLU A 35 10.65 3.48 0.25
N SER A 36 9.86 2.46 0.59
CA SER A 36 10.37 1.29 1.34
C SER A 36 11.40 0.48 0.56
N SER A 37 11.29 0.45 -0.77
CA SER A 37 12.25 -0.22 -1.64
C SER A 37 13.58 0.53 -1.66
N GLU A 38 13.54 1.86 -1.68
CA GLU A 38 14.73 2.71 -1.60
C GLU A 38 15.45 2.56 -0.26
N VAL A 39 14.70 2.46 0.85
CA VAL A 39 15.25 2.16 2.18
C VAL A 39 15.96 0.81 2.19
N GLY A 40 15.40 -0.21 1.53
CA GLY A 40 16.05 -1.53 1.38
C GLY A 40 17.38 -1.45 0.63
N VAL A 41 17.42 -0.68 -0.46
CA VAL A 41 18.63 -0.45 -1.25
C VAL A 41 19.67 0.36 -0.47
N ALA A 42 19.25 1.41 0.24
CA ALA A 42 20.13 2.21 1.08
C ALA A 42 20.73 1.39 2.23
N ALA A 43 19.94 0.51 2.85
CA ALA A 43 20.39 -0.42 3.88
C ALA A 43 21.41 -1.45 3.34
N TYR A 44 21.27 -1.87 2.07
CA TYR A 44 22.25 -2.74 1.41
C TYR A 44 23.57 -2.02 1.10
N ARG A 45 23.51 -0.76 0.66
CA ARG A 45 24.66 0.06 0.27
C ARG A 45 25.48 0.59 1.44
N CYS A 46 24.97 0.58 2.66
CA CYS A 46 25.75 1.00 3.82
C CYS A 46 26.86 -0.03 4.14
N PRO A 47 28.00 0.37 4.74
CA PRO A 47 29.08 -0.54 5.11
C PRO A 47 28.72 -1.37 6.36
N TRP A 48 27.59 -2.09 6.30
CA TRP A 48 27.06 -2.89 7.40
C TRP A 48 27.99 -4.03 7.81
N TYR A 49 28.85 -4.51 6.90
CA TYR A 49 29.83 -5.57 7.14
C TYR A 49 30.94 -5.16 8.10
N ASP A 50 31.22 -3.87 8.27
CA ASP A 50 32.21 -3.35 9.23
C ASP A 50 31.57 -2.88 10.54
N ALA A 51 30.25 -2.95 10.65
CA ALA A 51 29.51 -2.47 11.81
C ALA A 51 29.40 -3.50 12.95
N SER A 52 28.93 -3.03 14.12
CA SER A 52 28.73 -3.88 15.30
C SER A 52 27.75 -5.04 15.02
N PRO A 53 27.84 -6.18 15.75
CA PRO A 53 26.96 -7.33 15.57
C PRO A 53 25.47 -6.97 15.72
N LYS A 54 25.15 -6.06 16.65
CA LYS A 54 23.79 -5.53 16.84
C LYS A 54 23.28 -4.75 15.63
N PHE A 55 24.15 -3.97 14.98
CA PHE A 55 23.79 -3.21 13.79
C PHE A 55 23.57 -4.12 12.58
N LYS A 56 24.44 -5.12 12.39
CA LYS A 56 24.32 -6.15 11.34
C LYS A 56 22.97 -6.85 11.40
N PHE A 57 22.57 -7.34 12.58
CA PHE A 57 21.28 -8.00 12.78
C PHE A 57 20.10 -7.08 12.40
N ARG A 58 20.15 -5.81 12.80
CA ARG A 58 19.09 -4.84 12.49
C ARG A 58 18.97 -4.57 11.00
N ILE A 59 20.09 -4.32 10.31
CA ILE A 59 20.12 -4.06 8.87
C ILE A 59 19.67 -5.27 8.06
N GLN A 60 20.08 -6.48 8.43
CA GLN A 60 19.60 -7.72 7.79
C GLN A 60 18.08 -7.90 7.93
N ASN A 61 17.52 -7.51 9.08
CA ASN A 61 16.08 -7.58 9.31
C ASN A 61 15.33 -6.53 8.46
N ILE A 62 15.89 -5.33 8.29
CA ILE A 62 15.36 -4.28 7.40
C ILE A 62 15.39 -4.76 5.94
N MET A 63 16.54 -5.27 5.47
CA MET A 63 16.69 -5.81 4.11
C MET A 63 15.68 -6.94 3.84
N ARG A 64 15.56 -7.91 4.75
CA ARG A 64 14.59 -9.01 4.64
C ARG A 64 13.14 -8.54 4.59
N ARG A 65 12.79 -7.48 5.33
CA ARG A 65 11.45 -6.90 5.30
C ARG A 65 11.19 -6.11 4.01
N SER A 66 12.17 -5.36 3.52
CA SER A 66 12.06 -4.61 2.25
C SER A 66 11.94 -5.51 1.01
N GLN A 67 12.41 -6.77 1.08
CA GLN A 67 12.24 -7.74 0.00
C GLN A 67 10.82 -8.31 -0.11
N LYS A 68 9.98 -8.15 0.92
CA LYS A 68 8.55 -8.43 0.79
C LYS A 68 7.88 -7.16 0.31
N PRO A 69 7.37 -7.10 -0.93
CA PRO A 69 6.65 -5.92 -1.37
C PRO A 69 5.54 -5.66 -0.35
N ALA A 70 5.52 -4.44 0.18
CA ALA A 70 4.38 -3.91 0.92
C ALA A 70 3.23 -3.65 -0.06
N THR A 71 2.86 -4.67 -0.84
CA THR A 71 1.58 -4.72 -1.51
C THR A 71 0.56 -4.77 -0.39
N ILE A 72 0.07 -3.60 -0.02
CA ILE A 72 -1.17 -3.46 0.74
C ILE A 72 -2.24 -4.00 -0.20
N THR A 73 -2.46 -5.32 -0.11
CA THR A 73 -3.60 -5.99 -0.70
C THR A 73 -4.80 -5.39 0.01
N ALA A 74 -5.46 -4.41 -0.63
CA ALA A 74 -6.67 -3.82 -0.10
C ALA A 74 -7.75 -4.92 -0.03
N GLY A 75 -7.84 -5.52 1.16
CA GLY A 75 -8.88 -6.42 1.66
C GLY A 75 -9.50 -7.37 0.65
N MET A 76 -8.99 -8.61 0.56
CA MET A 76 -9.70 -9.78 -0.03
C MET A 76 -10.25 -9.64 -1.47
N LEU A 77 -10.13 -8.48 -2.10
CA LEU A 77 -10.19 -8.30 -3.53
C LEU A 77 -8.87 -8.88 -4.01
N GLY A 78 -8.90 -10.17 -4.33
CA GLY A 78 -7.79 -10.83 -5.03
C GLY A 78 -7.30 -9.89 -6.10
N ALA A 79 -5.96 -9.83 -6.25
CA ALA A 79 -5.26 -8.97 -7.20
C ALA A 79 -6.21 -8.61 -8.34
N LEU A 80 -6.58 -7.32 -8.46
CA LEU A 80 -7.28 -6.76 -9.60
C LEU A 80 -6.36 -6.91 -10.81
N SER A 81 -6.14 -8.15 -11.17
CA SER A 81 -5.50 -8.64 -12.34
C SER A 81 -6.65 -8.83 -13.32
N MET A 82 -6.39 -8.33 -14.51
CA MET A 82 -7.17 -8.31 -15.74
C MET A 82 -8.07 -9.54 -16.01
N TRP A 83 -7.82 -10.67 -15.33
CA TRP A 83 -8.57 -11.91 -15.39
C TRP A 83 -10.02 -11.84 -14.89
N ALA A 84 -10.33 -10.96 -13.93
CA ALA A 84 -11.69 -10.87 -13.37
C ALA A 84 -12.73 -10.29 -14.36
N PHE A 85 -12.29 -9.71 -15.48
CA PHE A 85 -13.16 -9.07 -16.47
C PHE A 85 -13.38 -9.92 -17.74
N THR A 86 -12.78 -11.12 -17.82
CA THR A 86 -12.80 -11.95 -19.05
C THR A 86 -13.64 -13.23 -18.92
N GLY A 87 -14.51 -13.30 -17.91
CA GLY A 87 -15.45 -14.42 -17.71
C GLY A 87 -16.87 -14.05 -18.12
#